data_AF-A0A0L0RWK4-F1
#
_entry.id   AF-A0A0L0RWK4-F1
#
_cell.length_a   1.000
_cell.length_b   1.000
_cell.length_c   1.000
_cell.angle_alpha   90.00
_cell.angle_beta   90.00
_cell.angle_gamma   90.00
#
_symmetry.space_group_name_H-M   'P 1'
#
loop_
_entity.id
_entity.type
_entity.pdbx_description
1 polymer ?
#
loop_
_entity_poly.entity_id
_entity_poly.type
_entity_poly.pdbx_seq_one_letter_code
_entity_poly.pdbx_strand_id
1 'polypeptide(L)'
;MSGQAPLTAAITSVSAPASASGPNDALAPRFMPQKAVLRILKELRDIERSPDSQFHLHYDEEDVTKDVLALITGSPGTPYAYGLFSFRFTFPPEYPGICPKVIAETTNNQRTRFNPNIYASGKVCLSILGTWKGQAGENWSSAHGVLSVLISIQSLMCERPYHNEPGFEKQGRHLAGRNVEQDIEAYNRKITHETIRIAVCSRIEGYLSNNKYIDRTFEDVAKWLFMCYYRRYLDIVATETNLVTAGAPFARMPFEGSGNTMEGRYEYAQLETRLHAIFQALQQETDSWIRQSREGADQWTEASSLTYGNLKSQFQQIVESKEFDGFMDVALGEGDNPFVWHLTVFGRPATHYEEGVFRVRLVFHPEFPAVRPRVTRPSTT
;
A
#
# COMPACT_ATOMS: atom_id res chain seq x y z
N MET A 1 19.94 -9.63 62.31
CA MET A 1 19.72 -11.05 61.96
C MET A 1 18.43 -11.08 61.16
N SER A 2 18.52 -11.00 59.84
CA SER A 2 18.61 -12.12 58.87
C SER A 2 17.26 -12.22 58.16
N GLY A 3 17.13 -12.06 56.86
CA GLY A 3 18.12 -11.86 55.82
C GLY A 3 17.42 -11.43 54.54
N GLN A 4 18.09 -10.55 53.80
CA GLN A 4 17.84 -10.31 52.39
C GLN A 4 18.08 -11.61 51.61
N ALA A 5 17.21 -11.89 50.63
CA ALA A 5 17.56 -12.70 49.47
C ALA A 5 17.10 -11.93 48.22
N PRO A 6 17.99 -11.63 47.27
CA PRO A 6 17.67 -10.92 46.04
C PRO A 6 17.06 -11.89 45.01
N LEU A 7 16.00 -11.46 44.33
CA LEU A 7 15.53 -12.16 43.13
C LEU A 7 16.39 -11.72 41.94
N THR A 8 17.44 -12.49 41.70
CA THR A 8 18.31 -12.44 40.54
C THR A 8 17.50 -12.68 39.28
N ALA A 9 17.53 -11.73 38.35
CA ALA A 9 17.02 -11.89 36.99
C ALA A 9 17.84 -12.98 36.28
N ALA A 10 17.22 -14.13 36.04
CA ALA A 10 17.81 -15.18 35.23
C ALA A 10 17.83 -14.73 33.76
N ILE A 11 19.03 -14.43 33.26
CA ILE A 11 19.34 -14.41 31.84
C ILE A 11 19.26 -15.87 31.37
N THR A 12 18.11 -16.30 30.86
CA THR A 12 18.02 -17.58 30.15
C THR A 12 18.54 -17.37 28.74
N SER A 13 19.80 -17.77 28.56
CA SER A 13 20.41 -18.06 27.27
C SER A 13 19.49 -18.95 26.43
N VAL A 14 19.25 -18.51 25.19
CA VAL A 14 18.55 -19.27 24.16
C VAL A 14 19.32 -20.56 23.88
N SER A 15 18.75 -21.71 24.26
CA SER A 15 19.20 -23.01 23.77
C SER A 15 18.64 -23.23 22.37
N ALA A 16 19.52 -23.20 21.37
CA ALA A 16 19.21 -23.67 20.02
C ALA A 16 18.96 -25.19 20.03
N PRO A 17 17.93 -25.70 19.33
CA PRO A 17 17.98 -27.08 18.88
C PRO A 17 18.84 -27.13 17.62
N ALA A 18 20.03 -27.73 17.76
CA ALA A 18 20.80 -28.21 16.63
C ALA A 18 20.14 -29.50 16.10
N SER A 19 19.63 -29.46 14.87
CA SER A 19 19.46 -30.66 14.05
C SER A 19 20.24 -30.44 12.75
N ALA A 20 21.30 -31.22 12.58
CA ALA A 20 22.18 -31.19 11.43
C ALA A 20 21.39 -31.47 10.13
N SER A 21 21.34 -30.49 9.24
CA SER A 21 20.95 -30.71 7.84
C SER A 21 22.19 -31.09 7.04
N GLY A 22 22.23 -32.32 6.53
CA GLY A 22 23.25 -32.76 5.59
C GLY A 22 23.18 -31.98 4.27
N PRO A 23 24.26 -31.94 3.47
CA PRO A 23 24.27 -31.21 2.21
C PRO A 23 23.67 -32.09 1.11
N ASN A 24 22.34 -32.14 0.99
CA ASN A 24 21.66 -32.66 -0.22
C ASN A 24 20.12 -32.46 -0.28
N ASP A 25 19.55 -31.43 0.35
CA ASP A 25 18.14 -31.07 0.10
C ASP A 25 18.05 -30.05 -1.04
N ALA A 26 18.30 -30.50 -2.26
CA ALA A 26 17.69 -29.87 -3.42
C ALA A 26 16.19 -30.19 -3.36
N LEU A 27 15.39 -29.25 -2.83
CA LEU A 27 13.94 -29.39 -2.69
C LEU A 27 13.31 -29.77 -4.04
N ALA A 28 12.79 -30.99 -4.12
CA ALA A 28 11.80 -31.33 -5.14
C ALA A 28 10.62 -30.35 -5.00
N PRO A 29 10.01 -29.88 -6.11
CA PRO A 29 8.86 -29.00 -6.04
C PRO A 29 7.75 -29.72 -5.26
N ARG A 30 7.38 -29.17 -4.09
CA ARG A 30 6.27 -29.68 -3.29
C ARG A 30 4.99 -29.43 -4.05
N PHE A 31 4.41 -30.48 -4.62
CA PHE A 31 3.14 -30.40 -5.34
C PHE A 31 2.03 -29.87 -4.41
N MET A 32 1.44 -28.74 -4.77
CA MET A 32 0.28 -28.21 -4.05
C MET A 32 -0.99 -28.98 -4.48
N PRO A 33 -1.79 -29.52 -3.55
CA PRO A 33 -3.03 -30.21 -3.90
C PRO A 33 -3.99 -29.28 -4.66
N GLN A 34 -4.66 -29.81 -5.69
CA GLN A 34 -5.59 -29.04 -6.52
C GLN A 34 -6.69 -28.33 -5.69
N LYS A 35 -7.14 -28.94 -4.60
CA LYS A 35 -8.11 -28.33 -3.68
C LYS A 35 -7.58 -27.05 -3.02
N ALA A 36 -6.30 -27.02 -2.65
CA ALA A 36 -5.67 -25.84 -2.06
C ALA A 36 -5.54 -24.72 -3.12
N VAL A 37 -5.09 -25.06 -4.33
CA VAL A 37 -5.01 -24.13 -5.46
C VAL A 37 -6.38 -23.49 -5.76
N LEU A 38 -7.43 -24.30 -5.90
CA LEU A 38 -8.79 -23.82 -6.15
C LEU A 38 -9.31 -22.93 -5.01
N ARG A 39 -8.97 -23.26 -3.76
CA ARG A 39 -9.32 -22.45 -2.60
C ARG A 39 -8.64 -21.08 -2.64
N ILE A 40 -7.34 -21.03 -2.91
CA ILE A 40 -6.57 -19.79 -3.00
C ILE A 40 -7.14 -18.92 -4.14
N LEU A 41 -7.24 -19.47 -5.35
CA LEU A 41 -7.75 -18.71 -6.51
C LEU A 41 -9.18 -18.18 -6.29
N LYS A 42 -10.03 -18.92 -5.57
CA LYS A 42 -11.35 -18.43 -5.20
C LYS A 42 -11.25 -17.24 -4.25
N GLU A 43 -10.45 -17.34 -3.19
CA GLU A 43 -10.27 -16.23 -2.24
C GLU A 43 -9.71 -14.96 -2.90
N LEU A 44 -8.69 -15.09 -3.77
CA LEU A 44 -8.11 -13.95 -4.48
C LEU A 44 -9.13 -13.26 -5.39
N ARG A 45 -9.87 -14.05 -6.19
CA ARG A 45 -10.94 -13.53 -7.06
C ARG A 45 -12.08 -12.89 -6.28
N ASP A 46 -12.46 -13.45 -5.14
CA ASP A 46 -13.49 -12.87 -4.28
C ASP A 46 -13.05 -11.49 -3.72
N ILE A 47 -11.76 -11.33 -3.39
CA ILE A 47 -11.19 -10.05 -2.96
C ILE A 47 -11.18 -9.04 -4.11
N GLU A 48 -10.74 -9.42 -5.31
CA GLU A 48 -10.66 -8.51 -6.47
C GLU A 48 -12.02 -8.08 -6.99
N ARG A 49 -13.04 -8.95 -6.89
CA ARG A 49 -14.42 -8.64 -7.31
C ARG A 49 -15.20 -7.81 -6.30
N SER A 50 -14.71 -7.72 -5.06
CA SER A 50 -15.37 -6.92 -4.04
C SER A 50 -15.22 -5.43 -4.38
N PRO A 51 -16.32 -4.69 -4.60
CA PRO A 51 -16.27 -3.28 -4.98
C PRO A 51 -15.65 -2.39 -3.89
N ASP A 52 -15.70 -2.85 -2.64
CA ASP A 52 -15.16 -2.15 -1.47
C ASP A 52 -13.72 -2.58 -1.12
N SER A 53 -13.11 -3.46 -1.93
CA SER A 53 -11.76 -3.92 -1.65
C SER A 53 -10.74 -2.81 -1.84
N GLN A 54 -10.02 -2.51 -0.76
CA GLN A 54 -8.90 -1.57 -0.75
C GLN A 54 -7.54 -2.27 -1.00
N PHE A 55 -7.58 -3.58 -1.24
CA PHE A 55 -6.39 -4.41 -1.44
C PHE A 55 -6.17 -4.66 -2.92
N HIS A 56 -4.95 -4.42 -3.39
CA HIS A 56 -4.57 -4.76 -4.75
C HIS A 56 -3.70 -6.01 -4.73
N LEU A 57 -4.07 -7.00 -5.53
CA LEU A 57 -3.39 -8.29 -5.57
C LEU A 57 -2.64 -8.43 -6.89
N HIS A 58 -1.58 -9.21 -6.87
CA HIS A 58 -0.89 -9.68 -8.06
C HIS A 58 -0.46 -11.12 -7.85
N TYR A 59 -0.81 -11.99 -8.77
CA TYR A 59 -0.51 -13.40 -8.73
C TYR A 59 -0.49 -13.97 -10.14
N ASP A 60 0.20 -15.08 -10.30
CA ASP A 60 0.18 -15.87 -11.53
C ASP A 60 -1.10 -16.71 -11.54
N GLU A 61 -2.01 -16.42 -12.47
CA GLU A 61 -3.28 -17.16 -12.59
C GLU A 61 -3.06 -18.61 -13.05
N GLU A 62 -1.97 -18.89 -13.77
CA GLU A 62 -1.61 -20.23 -14.21
C GLU A 62 -0.94 -21.03 -13.09
N ASP A 63 -0.19 -20.35 -12.22
CA ASP A 63 0.54 -20.96 -11.11
C ASP A 63 0.51 -20.13 -9.82
N VAL A 64 -0.61 -20.24 -9.09
CA VAL A 64 -0.79 -19.62 -7.76
C VAL A 64 0.08 -20.22 -6.65
N THR A 65 0.88 -21.27 -6.96
CA THR A 65 1.82 -21.84 -5.99
C THR A 65 3.07 -20.98 -5.81
N LYS A 66 3.30 -20.06 -6.75
CA LYS A 66 4.24 -18.95 -6.60
C LYS A 66 3.75 -17.94 -5.56
N ASP A 67 4.59 -16.96 -5.29
CA ASP A 67 4.25 -15.90 -4.36
C ASP A 67 3.07 -15.05 -4.87
N VAL A 68 2.13 -14.76 -3.98
CA VAL A 68 1.07 -13.77 -4.20
C VAL A 68 1.48 -12.47 -3.54
N LEU A 69 1.46 -11.39 -4.30
CA LEU A 69 1.79 -10.06 -3.81
C LEU A 69 0.50 -9.30 -3.50
N ALA A 70 0.53 -8.52 -2.42
CA ALA A 70 -0.56 -7.66 -2.02
C ALA A 70 -0.03 -6.24 -1.73
N LEU A 71 -0.75 -5.23 -2.20
CA LEU A 71 -0.52 -3.83 -1.87
C LEU A 71 -1.66 -3.36 -0.95
N ILE A 72 -1.30 -2.88 0.23
CA ILE A 72 -2.22 -2.31 1.22
C ILE A 72 -1.97 -0.81 1.31
N THR A 73 -3.03 -0.02 1.15
CA THR A 73 -2.99 1.42 1.41
C THR A 73 -3.23 1.67 2.90
N GLY A 74 -2.39 2.48 3.55
CA GLY A 74 -2.60 2.87 4.94
C GLY A 74 -3.82 3.77 5.12
N SER A 75 -4.58 3.55 6.19
CA SER A 75 -5.87 4.21 6.39
C SER A 75 -5.73 5.69 6.76
N PRO A 76 -6.67 6.56 6.33
CA PRO A 76 -6.72 7.96 6.77
C PRO A 76 -6.72 8.09 8.30
N GLY A 77 -6.12 9.16 8.82
CA GLY A 77 -6.04 9.40 10.26
C GLY A 77 -5.00 8.55 11.01
N THR A 78 -4.23 7.73 10.30
CA THR A 78 -3.12 6.95 10.88
C THR A 78 -1.77 7.50 10.43
N PRO A 79 -0.66 7.20 11.15
CA PRO A 79 0.69 7.51 10.68
C PRO A 79 1.07 6.86 9.34
N TYR A 80 0.25 5.92 8.86
CA TYR A 80 0.43 5.19 7.61
C TYR A 80 -0.38 5.79 6.46
N ALA A 81 -1.15 6.85 6.71
CA ALA A 81 -2.17 7.37 5.81
C ALA A 81 -1.67 7.50 4.37
N TYR A 82 -2.38 6.81 3.46
CA TYR A 82 -2.15 6.80 2.01
C TYR A 82 -0.80 6.21 1.57
N GLY A 83 0.03 5.73 2.51
CA GLY A 83 1.23 4.98 2.20
C GLY A 83 0.92 3.65 1.53
N LEU A 84 1.78 3.22 0.62
CA LEU A 84 1.63 1.97 -0.12
C LEU A 84 2.52 0.89 0.51
N PHE A 85 1.95 -0.19 1.02
CA PHE A 85 2.71 -1.23 1.73
C PHE A 85 2.55 -2.57 1.03
N SER A 86 3.66 -3.11 0.53
CA SER A 86 3.69 -4.39 -0.19
C SER A 86 3.96 -5.55 0.77
N PHE A 87 3.20 -6.63 0.60
CA PHE A 87 3.30 -7.87 1.35
C PHE A 87 3.29 -9.07 0.41
N ARG A 88 4.14 -10.05 0.71
CA ARG A 88 4.30 -11.28 -0.06
C ARG A 88 3.74 -12.46 0.72
N PHE A 89 2.86 -13.22 0.09
CA PHE A 89 2.23 -14.42 0.62
C PHE A 89 2.83 -15.64 -0.07
N THR A 90 3.28 -16.62 0.72
CA THR A 90 3.69 -17.94 0.24
C THR A 90 2.80 -18.99 0.91
N PHE A 91 2.10 -19.78 0.11
CA PHE A 91 1.13 -20.76 0.61
C PHE A 91 1.76 -22.14 0.79
N PRO A 92 1.55 -22.81 1.94
CA PRO A 92 1.97 -24.19 2.11
C PRO A 92 1.02 -25.16 1.34
N PRO A 93 1.49 -26.36 0.95
CA PRO A 93 0.64 -27.39 0.35
C PRO A 93 -0.59 -27.77 1.20
N GLU A 94 -0.48 -27.60 2.52
CA GLU A 94 -1.53 -27.92 3.49
C GLU A 94 -2.59 -26.80 3.62
N TYR A 95 -2.49 -25.71 2.86
CA TYR A 95 -3.48 -24.63 2.90
C TYR A 95 -4.90 -25.14 2.57
N PRO A 96 -5.96 -24.72 3.30
CA PRO A 96 -5.99 -23.74 4.39
C PRO A 96 -5.79 -24.33 5.80
N GLY A 97 -5.38 -25.60 5.93
CA GLY A 97 -5.09 -26.22 7.22
C GLY A 97 -3.91 -25.57 7.97
N ILE A 98 -2.93 -25.05 7.22
CA ILE A 98 -1.81 -24.25 7.74
C ILE A 98 -1.88 -22.84 7.13
N CYS A 99 -1.60 -21.81 7.94
CA CYS A 99 -1.57 -20.42 7.51
C CYS A 99 -0.51 -20.16 6.43
N PRO A 100 -0.70 -19.14 5.57
CA PRO A 100 0.35 -18.71 4.66
C PRO A 100 1.51 -18.05 5.43
N LYS A 101 2.71 -18.09 4.85
CA LYS A 101 3.82 -17.24 5.29
C LYS A 101 3.64 -15.86 4.68
N VAL A 102 3.77 -14.80 5.48
CA VAL A 102 3.69 -13.41 5.01
C VAL A 102 4.95 -12.63 5.34
N ILE A 103 5.48 -11.90 4.35
CA ILE A 103 6.65 -11.03 4.49
C ILE A 103 6.29 -9.62 3.99
N ALA A 104 6.54 -8.61 4.80
CA ALA A 104 6.48 -7.20 4.39
C ALA A 104 7.71 -6.85 3.55
N GLU A 105 7.48 -6.26 2.38
CA GLU A 105 8.55 -5.91 1.43
C GLU A 105 8.95 -4.44 1.55
N THR A 106 8.03 -3.59 2.00
CA THR A 106 8.28 -2.16 2.20
C THR A 106 9.04 -1.94 3.51
N THR A 107 10.36 -2.16 3.50
CA THR A 107 11.19 -2.12 4.72
C THR A 107 12.47 -1.28 4.57
N ASN A 108 12.62 -0.59 3.43
CA ASN A 108 13.80 0.25 3.13
C ASN A 108 15.11 -0.54 3.25
N ASN A 109 15.16 -1.71 2.60
CA ASN A 109 16.28 -2.65 2.68
C ASN A 109 16.58 -3.06 4.12
N GLN A 110 15.54 -3.45 4.85
CA GLN A 110 15.62 -3.90 6.24
C GLN A 110 16.09 -2.85 7.25
N ARG A 111 15.87 -1.56 6.96
CA ARG A 111 16.24 -0.44 7.84
C ARG A 111 15.05 0.22 8.54
N THR A 112 13.83 -0.01 8.06
CA THR A 112 12.63 0.65 8.58
C THR A 112 11.66 -0.38 9.16
N ARG A 113 11.47 -0.33 10.49
CA ARG A 113 10.45 -1.09 11.24
C ARG A 113 9.13 -0.31 11.32
N PHE A 114 8.27 -0.45 10.32
CA PHE A 114 7.04 0.36 10.23
C PHE A 114 6.07 0.19 11.40
N ASN A 115 6.10 -0.93 12.12
CA ASN A 115 5.21 -1.16 13.25
C ASN A 115 5.89 -2.09 14.26
N PRO A 116 5.51 -2.08 15.55
CA PRO A 116 6.01 -3.07 16.49
C PRO A 116 5.86 -4.52 16.01
N ASN A 117 4.81 -4.79 15.24
CA ASN A 117 4.53 -6.09 14.64
C ASN A 117 4.90 -6.21 13.15
N ILE A 118 5.49 -5.17 12.53
CA ILE A 118 6.00 -5.21 11.14
C ILE A 118 7.48 -4.84 11.18
N TYR A 119 8.32 -5.87 11.23
CA TYR A 119 9.75 -5.76 11.49
C TYR A 119 10.49 -5.25 10.26
N ALA A 120 11.67 -4.64 10.48
CA ALA A 120 12.54 -4.24 9.40
C ALA A 120 12.96 -5.44 8.52
N SER A 121 13.14 -6.64 9.11
CA SER A 121 13.39 -7.87 8.35
C SER A 121 12.24 -8.33 7.44
N GLY A 122 11.08 -7.65 7.49
CA GLY A 122 9.86 -8.04 6.79
C GLY A 122 8.98 -9.02 7.57
N LYS A 123 9.42 -9.50 8.74
CA LYS A 123 8.58 -10.38 9.57
C LYS A 123 7.31 -9.63 10.04
N VAL A 124 6.16 -10.26 9.82
CA VAL A 124 4.85 -9.80 10.33
C VAL A 124 4.43 -10.67 11.52
N CYS A 125 4.10 -10.04 12.65
CA CYS A 125 3.67 -10.71 13.88
C CYS A 125 2.14 -10.62 14.05
N LEU A 126 1.44 -11.71 13.78
CA LEU A 126 -0.01 -11.84 13.96
C LEU A 126 -0.32 -13.23 14.54
N SER A 127 -1.33 -13.32 15.41
CA SER A 127 -1.77 -14.60 16.00
C SER A 127 -2.32 -15.54 14.95
N ILE A 128 -3.08 -15.00 13.99
CA ILE A 128 -3.61 -15.76 12.84
C ILE A 128 -2.51 -16.23 11.87
N LEU A 129 -1.28 -15.73 11.99
CA LEU A 129 -0.12 -16.24 11.24
C LEU A 129 0.79 -17.14 12.09
N GLY A 130 0.40 -17.43 13.34
CA GLY A 130 1.21 -18.18 14.29
C GLY A 130 2.52 -17.49 14.70
N THR A 131 2.72 -16.23 14.31
CA THR A 131 3.93 -15.45 14.60
C THR A 131 3.80 -14.57 15.84
N TRP A 132 2.61 -14.55 16.45
CA TRP A 132 2.31 -13.88 17.71
C TRP A 132 1.44 -14.75 18.63
N LYS A 133 1.46 -14.49 19.94
CA LYS A 133 0.60 -15.21 20.89
C LYS A 133 -0.83 -14.67 20.79
N GLY A 134 -1.80 -15.52 20.43
CA GLY A 134 -3.24 -15.21 20.50
C GLY A 134 -3.94 -15.96 21.63
N GLN A 135 -5.11 -15.48 22.02
CA GLN A 135 -6.05 -16.20 22.88
C GLN A 135 -6.71 -17.37 22.11
N ALA A 136 -7.46 -18.21 22.84
CA ALA A 136 -8.23 -19.28 22.22
C ALA A 136 -9.22 -18.70 21.20
N GLY A 137 -9.12 -19.13 19.94
CA GLY A 137 -9.94 -18.61 18.83
C GLY A 137 -9.30 -17.48 18.01
N GLU A 138 -8.21 -16.87 18.49
CA GLU A 138 -7.50 -15.79 17.75
C GLU A 138 -6.34 -16.33 16.88
N ASN A 139 -6.07 -17.63 16.97
CA ASN A 139 -5.05 -18.31 16.15
C ASN A 139 -5.66 -18.78 14.82
N TRP A 140 -4.79 -19.13 13.88
CA TRP A 140 -5.20 -19.63 12.57
C TRP A 140 -6.20 -20.79 12.67
N SER A 141 -7.17 -20.78 11.77
CA SER A 141 -8.07 -21.89 11.51
C SER A 141 -8.44 -21.88 10.04
N SER A 142 -8.87 -23.00 9.47
CA SER A 142 -9.28 -23.09 8.06
C SER A 142 -10.50 -22.25 7.68
N ALA A 143 -11.14 -21.60 8.65
CA ALA A 143 -12.18 -20.59 8.42
C ALA A 143 -11.59 -19.24 7.97
N HIS A 144 -10.34 -18.97 8.34
CA HIS A 144 -9.60 -17.80 7.88
C HIS A 144 -9.15 -17.97 6.43
N GLY A 145 -8.80 -16.86 5.81
CA GLY A 145 -8.30 -16.79 4.44
C GLY A 145 -7.45 -15.54 4.21
N VAL A 146 -7.05 -15.31 2.96
CA VAL A 146 -6.20 -14.18 2.55
C VAL A 146 -6.80 -12.85 3.02
N LEU A 147 -8.10 -12.64 2.83
CA LEU A 147 -8.78 -11.40 3.25
C LEU A 147 -8.65 -11.13 4.75
N SER A 148 -8.83 -12.16 5.59
CA SER A 148 -8.71 -12.00 7.05
C SER A 148 -7.29 -11.61 7.47
N VAL A 149 -6.27 -12.10 6.75
CA VAL A 149 -4.87 -11.72 6.97
C VAL A 149 -4.63 -10.28 6.54
N LEU A 150 -5.10 -9.88 5.35
CA LEU A 150 -4.98 -8.51 4.85
C LEU A 150 -5.62 -7.49 5.79
N ILE A 151 -6.85 -7.76 6.26
CA ILE A 151 -7.54 -6.92 7.24
C ILE A 151 -6.77 -6.84 8.56
N SER A 152 -6.22 -7.96 9.03
CA SER A 152 -5.43 -7.98 10.27
C SER A 152 -4.14 -7.17 10.14
N ILE A 153 -3.45 -7.25 9.00
CA ILE A 153 -2.27 -6.42 8.72
C ILE A 153 -2.65 -4.93 8.65
N GLN A 154 -3.73 -4.58 7.96
CA GLN A 154 -4.21 -3.19 7.90
C GLN A 154 -4.57 -2.66 9.29
N SER A 155 -5.14 -3.51 10.15
CA SER A 155 -5.49 -3.16 11.53
C SER A 155 -4.27 -2.90 12.42
N LEU A 156 -3.11 -3.51 12.14
CA LEU A 156 -1.85 -3.17 12.82
C LEU A 156 -1.41 -1.72 12.50
N MET A 157 -1.76 -1.23 11.31
CA MET A 157 -1.46 0.13 10.84
C MET A 157 -2.48 1.14 11.40
N CYS A 158 -2.68 1.14 12.71
CA CYS A 158 -3.67 1.96 13.42
C CYS A 158 -3.15 3.38 13.74
N GLU A 159 -4.00 4.20 14.37
CA GLU A 159 -3.68 5.59 14.77
C GLU A 159 -2.55 5.68 15.81
N ARG A 160 -2.43 4.68 16.69
CA ARG A 160 -1.48 4.67 17.81
C ARG A 160 -0.64 3.38 17.79
N PRO A 161 0.20 3.15 16.76
CA PRO A 161 0.95 1.91 16.58
C PRO A 161 1.95 1.63 17.70
N TYR A 162 2.32 2.63 18.52
CA TYR A 162 3.11 2.40 19.74
C TYR A 162 2.44 1.41 20.70
N HIS A 163 1.10 1.40 20.76
CA HIS A 163 0.34 0.50 21.64
C HIS A 163 0.50 -0.98 21.26
N ASN A 164 0.92 -1.27 20.03
CA ASN A 164 1.18 -2.62 19.57
C ASN A 164 2.48 -3.21 20.17
N GLU A 165 3.29 -2.40 20.86
CA GLU A 165 4.51 -2.91 21.51
C GLU A 165 4.16 -3.88 22.66
N PRO A 166 4.74 -5.09 22.68
CA PRO A 166 4.43 -6.09 23.68
C PRO A 166 4.71 -5.59 25.11
N GLY A 167 3.68 -5.62 25.95
CA GLY A 167 3.79 -5.19 27.35
C GLY A 167 3.53 -3.71 27.59
N PHE A 168 3.16 -2.93 26.56
CA PHE A 168 2.75 -1.53 26.69
C PHE A 168 1.69 -1.32 27.78
N GLU A 169 0.63 -2.13 27.79
CA GLU A 169 -0.47 -2.05 28.79
C GLU A 169 0.01 -2.20 30.24
N LYS A 170 1.10 -2.96 30.46
CA LYS A 170 1.69 -3.18 31.79
C LYS A 170 2.69 -2.08 32.17
N GLN A 171 3.35 -1.48 31.17
CA GLN A 171 4.32 -0.40 31.35
C GLN A 171 3.68 0.95 31.72
N GLY A 172 2.42 1.18 31.35
CA GLY A 172 1.66 2.38 31.75
C GLY A 172 1.59 2.62 33.27
N ARG A 173 1.86 1.59 34.09
CA ARG A 173 1.89 1.68 35.57
C ARG A 173 3.30 1.89 36.15
N HIS A 174 4.37 1.62 35.39
CA HIS A 174 5.76 1.64 35.88
C HIS A 174 6.62 2.78 35.32
N LEU A 175 6.14 3.54 34.33
CA LEU A 175 6.81 4.72 33.79
C LEU A 175 6.50 5.99 34.61
N ALA A 176 6.66 5.92 35.93
CA ALA A 176 6.53 7.08 36.80
C ALA A 176 7.56 8.15 36.40
N GLY A 177 7.10 9.23 35.76
CA GLY A 177 7.92 10.37 35.33
C GLY A 177 8.22 10.47 33.83
N ARG A 178 7.86 9.47 33.00
CA ARG A 178 7.99 9.55 31.53
C ARG A 178 6.64 9.89 30.91
N ASN A 179 6.62 10.86 30.01
CA ASN A 179 5.39 11.23 29.31
C ASN A 179 5.15 10.25 28.15
N VAL A 180 4.43 9.16 28.43
CA VAL A 180 4.06 8.13 27.44
C VAL A 180 3.38 8.73 26.21
N GLU A 181 2.60 9.79 26.39
CA GLU A 181 1.94 10.50 25.29
C GLU A 181 2.95 11.12 24.32
N GLN A 182 4.06 11.67 24.83
CA GLN A 182 5.13 12.20 24.00
C GLN A 182 5.85 11.11 23.22
N ASP A 183 6.05 9.92 23.81
CA ASP A 183 6.65 8.78 23.12
C ASP A 183 5.73 8.27 21.99
N ILE A 184 4.42 8.18 22.25
CA ILE A 184 3.42 7.81 21.24
C ILE A 184 3.44 8.79 20.07
N GLU A 185 3.37 10.10 20.37
CA GLU A 185 3.37 11.13 19.34
C GLU A 185 4.69 11.15 18.56
N ALA A 186 5.84 11.03 19.24
CA ALA A 186 7.13 10.97 18.57
C ALA A 186 7.28 9.71 17.70
N TYR A 187 6.67 8.58 18.11
CA TYR A 187 6.60 7.39 17.27
C TYR A 187 5.70 7.60 16.06
N ASN A 188 4.53 8.21 16.24
CA ASN A 188 3.62 8.54 15.14
C ASN A 188 4.33 9.42 14.10
N ARG A 189 5.01 10.49 14.53
CA ARG A 189 5.71 11.41 13.61
C ARG A 189 6.80 10.73 12.79
N LYS A 190 7.63 9.86 13.40
CA LYS A 190 8.66 9.14 12.63
C LYS A 190 8.01 8.19 11.61
N ILE A 191 6.91 7.52 11.96
CA ILE A 191 6.20 6.62 11.04
C ILE A 191 5.54 7.43 9.92
N THR A 192 4.92 8.56 10.21
CA THR A 192 4.36 9.48 9.21
C THR A 192 5.44 9.91 8.21
N HIS A 193 6.59 10.35 8.72
CA HIS A 193 7.70 10.76 7.86
C HIS A 193 8.19 9.61 6.97
N GLU A 194 8.46 8.43 7.55
CA GLU A 194 8.96 7.27 6.81
C GLU A 194 7.92 6.70 5.83
N THR A 195 6.63 6.84 6.13
CA THR A 195 5.53 6.49 5.22
C THR A 195 5.61 7.33 3.95
N ILE A 196 5.65 8.66 4.06
CA ILE A 196 5.78 9.54 2.89
C ILE A 196 7.12 9.30 2.19
N ARG A 197 8.23 9.20 2.94
CA ARG A 197 9.57 9.07 2.35
C ARG A 197 9.74 7.78 1.56
N ILE A 198 9.35 6.64 2.13
CA ILE A 198 9.62 5.30 1.58
C ILE A 198 8.41 4.73 0.86
N ALA A 199 7.28 4.64 1.57
CA ALA A 199 6.09 3.95 1.07
C ALA A 199 5.43 4.74 -0.07
N VAL A 200 5.71 6.04 -0.18
CA VAL A 200 5.25 6.90 -1.27
C VAL A 200 6.42 7.31 -2.18
N CYS A 201 7.26 8.27 -1.76
CA CYS A 201 8.22 8.90 -2.67
C CYS A 201 9.23 7.90 -3.27
N SER A 202 9.95 7.14 -2.44
CA SER A 202 10.97 6.20 -2.94
C SER A 202 10.40 5.11 -3.83
N ARG A 203 9.16 4.67 -3.58
CA ARG A 203 8.47 3.70 -4.45
C ARG A 203 8.24 4.30 -5.84
N ILE A 204 7.60 5.46 -5.92
CA ILE A 204 7.24 6.05 -7.23
C ILE A 204 8.49 6.50 -7.98
N GLU A 205 9.48 7.07 -7.30
CA GLU A 205 10.79 7.39 -7.88
C GLU A 205 11.47 6.15 -8.47
N GLY A 206 11.32 4.99 -7.82
CA GLY A 206 11.77 3.71 -8.36
C GLY A 206 11.16 3.43 -9.74
N TYR A 207 9.84 3.58 -9.88
CA TYR A 207 9.16 3.37 -11.17
C TYR A 207 9.53 4.38 -12.24
N LEU A 208 9.75 5.64 -11.84
CA LEU A 208 10.18 6.73 -12.73
C LEU A 208 11.65 6.64 -13.11
N SER A 209 12.44 5.80 -12.43
CA SER A 209 13.84 5.57 -12.78
C SER A 209 13.98 4.55 -13.92
N ASN A 210 15.11 4.64 -14.64
CA ASN A 210 15.50 3.64 -15.65
C ASN A 210 16.10 2.36 -15.02
N ASN A 211 15.85 2.11 -13.73
CA ASN A 211 16.41 0.98 -13.03
C ASN A 211 15.64 -0.32 -13.37
N LYS A 212 16.25 -1.18 -14.15
CA LYS A 212 15.69 -2.49 -14.56
C LYS A 212 15.50 -3.50 -13.42
N TYR A 213 16.09 -3.24 -12.24
CA TYR A 213 15.97 -4.11 -11.08
C TYR A 213 14.79 -3.75 -10.16
N ILE A 214 14.05 -2.69 -10.50
CA ILE A 214 12.84 -2.34 -9.77
C ILE A 214 11.73 -3.33 -10.14
N ASP A 215 11.16 -3.96 -9.12
CA ASP A 215 9.93 -4.73 -9.27
C ASP A 215 8.78 -3.79 -9.64
N ARG A 216 8.20 -3.98 -10.83
CA ARG A 216 7.13 -3.16 -11.43
C ARG A 216 5.73 -3.74 -11.24
N THR A 217 5.56 -4.82 -10.46
CA THR A 217 4.27 -5.50 -10.25
C THR A 217 3.11 -4.54 -9.94
N PHE A 218 3.33 -3.54 -9.08
CA PHE A 218 2.30 -2.57 -8.68
C PHE A 218 2.48 -1.18 -9.30
N GLU A 219 3.25 -1.03 -10.38
CA GLU A 219 3.58 0.28 -10.93
C GLU A 219 2.35 1.09 -11.30
N ASP A 220 1.44 0.53 -12.11
CA ASP A 220 0.26 1.27 -12.57
C ASP A 220 -0.64 1.69 -11.41
N VAL A 221 -0.96 0.76 -10.50
CA VAL A 221 -1.80 1.05 -9.33
C VAL A 221 -1.14 2.06 -8.40
N ALA A 222 0.17 1.96 -8.17
CA ALA A 222 0.87 2.87 -7.29
C ALA A 222 0.92 4.30 -7.87
N LYS A 223 1.18 4.44 -9.18
CA LYS A 223 1.12 5.73 -9.87
C LYS A 223 -0.28 6.32 -9.83
N TRP A 224 -1.31 5.50 -10.04
CA TRP A 224 -2.71 5.91 -9.94
C TRP A 224 -3.06 6.41 -8.52
N LEU A 225 -2.79 5.60 -7.49
CA LEU A 225 -3.04 5.97 -6.08
C LEU A 225 -2.25 7.21 -5.67
N PHE A 226 -1.01 7.36 -6.14
CA PHE A 226 -0.22 8.58 -5.91
C PHE A 226 -0.97 9.81 -6.42
N MET A 227 -1.47 9.78 -7.65
CA MET A 227 -2.22 10.90 -8.24
C MET A 227 -3.51 11.20 -7.45
N CYS A 228 -4.22 10.17 -7.01
CA CYS A 228 -5.43 10.32 -6.19
C CYS A 228 -5.14 11.00 -4.84
N TYR A 229 -4.04 10.62 -4.17
CA TYR A 229 -3.72 11.09 -2.82
C TYR A 229 -2.72 12.25 -2.78
N TYR A 230 -2.26 12.75 -3.94
CA TYR A 230 -1.24 13.78 -4.03
C TYR A 230 -1.46 14.96 -3.07
N ARG A 231 -2.68 15.52 -3.06
CA ARG A 231 -3.01 16.64 -2.13
C ARG A 231 -2.97 16.23 -0.67
N ARG A 232 -3.42 15.02 -0.35
CA ARG A 232 -3.40 14.51 1.03
C ARG A 232 -1.97 14.38 1.54
N TYR A 233 -1.02 13.97 0.69
CA TYR A 233 0.39 13.97 1.07
C TYR A 233 0.89 15.39 1.39
N LEU A 234 0.54 16.39 0.58
CA LEU A 234 0.90 17.78 0.85
C LEU A 234 0.26 18.31 2.14
N ASP A 235 -1.01 17.98 2.40
CA ASP A 235 -1.70 18.35 3.65
C ASP A 235 -0.98 17.78 4.88
N ILE A 236 -0.55 16.50 4.81
CA ILE A 236 0.24 15.84 5.87
C ILE A 236 1.59 16.54 6.04
N VAL A 237 2.32 16.76 4.95
CA VAL A 237 3.64 17.42 4.97
C VAL A 237 3.56 18.82 5.57
N ALA A 238 2.55 19.62 5.17
CA ALA A 238 2.33 20.96 5.70
C ALA A 238 2.00 20.94 7.20
N THR A 239 1.16 19.99 7.63
CA THR A 239 0.80 19.82 9.04
C THR A 239 2.03 19.47 9.87
N GLU A 240 2.75 18.42 9.48
CA GLU A 240 3.91 17.90 10.22
C GLU A 240 5.08 18.88 10.25
N THR A 241 5.27 19.67 9.19
CA THR A 241 6.31 20.73 9.14
C THR A 241 6.16 21.73 10.29
N ASN A 242 4.93 22.00 10.75
CA ASN A 242 4.67 22.90 11.87
C ASN A 242 4.86 22.22 13.24
N LEU A 243 4.92 20.89 13.28
CA LEU A 243 5.00 20.09 14.52
C LEU A 243 6.41 19.63 14.86
N VAL A 244 7.33 19.65 13.90
CA VAL A 244 8.72 19.19 14.09
C VAL A 244 9.74 20.25 13.71
N THR A 245 10.91 20.19 14.35
CA THR A 245 12.06 21.01 13.94
C THR A 245 12.74 20.37 12.73
N ALA A 246 12.92 21.14 11.66
CA ALA A 246 13.60 20.67 10.44
C ALA A 246 15.01 20.14 10.75
N GLY A 247 15.34 18.96 10.22
CA GLY A 247 16.60 18.28 10.41
C GLY A 247 16.80 17.64 11.79
N ALA A 248 15.84 17.77 12.72
CA ALA A 248 15.94 17.10 14.01
C ALA A 248 15.92 15.58 13.85
N PRO A 249 16.73 14.82 14.61
CA PRO A 249 16.74 13.37 14.56
C PRO A 249 15.45 12.79 15.13
N PHE A 250 15.05 11.62 14.65
CA PHE A 250 13.94 10.88 15.27
C PHE A 250 14.25 10.55 16.72
N ALA A 251 13.26 10.79 17.60
CA ALA A 251 13.37 10.38 18.99
C ALA A 251 13.48 8.85 19.08
N ARG A 252 14.45 8.35 19.83
CA ARG A 252 14.63 6.91 20.02
C ARG A 252 13.58 6.37 20.98
N MET A 253 12.84 5.35 20.55
CA MET A 253 11.81 4.74 21.39
C MET A 253 12.42 3.83 22.46
N PRO A 254 11.75 3.59 23.60
CA PRO A 254 12.28 2.76 24.68
C PRO A 254 12.56 1.31 24.26
N PHE A 255 11.78 0.79 23.31
CA PHE A 255 11.95 -0.53 22.72
C PHE A 255 12.99 -0.59 21.60
N GLU A 256 13.58 0.55 21.19
CA GLU A 256 14.59 0.59 20.15
C GLU A 256 16.00 0.33 20.73
N GLY A 257 16.58 -0.82 20.39
CA GLY A 257 17.80 -1.37 20.98
C GLY A 257 18.84 -1.79 19.92
N SER A 258 19.89 -2.51 20.34
CA SER A 258 20.88 -3.07 19.40
C SER A 258 20.20 -3.95 18.35
N GLY A 259 20.33 -3.61 17.07
CA GLY A 259 19.70 -4.32 15.95
C GLY A 259 18.21 -4.03 15.75
N ASN A 260 17.61 -3.13 16.53
CA ASN A 260 16.20 -2.72 16.40
C ASN A 260 16.07 -1.21 16.56
N THR A 261 16.58 -0.45 15.60
CA THR A 261 16.53 1.03 15.59
C THR A 261 15.86 1.54 14.32
N MET A 262 15.23 2.72 14.41
CA MET A 262 14.75 3.48 13.25
C MET A 262 15.33 4.88 13.34
N GLU A 263 16.52 5.03 12.79
CA GLU A 263 17.24 6.31 12.74
C GLU A 263 16.85 7.10 11.49
N GLY A 264 16.81 8.42 11.61
CA GLY A 264 16.43 9.32 10.55
C GLY A 264 16.30 10.75 11.06
N ARG A 265 15.93 11.67 10.16
CA ARG A 265 15.71 13.08 10.45
C ARG A 265 14.42 13.54 9.78
N TYR A 266 13.80 14.57 10.36
CA TYR A 266 12.62 15.19 9.76
C TYR A 266 13.02 16.14 8.62
N GLU A 267 12.77 15.74 7.38
CA GLU A 267 13.18 16.43 6.16
C GLU A 267 11.96 16.77 5.27
N TYR A 268 10.89 17.26 5.88
CA TYR A 268 9.61 17.51 5.19
C TYR A 268 9.70 18.45 3.97
N ALA A 269 10.56 19.47 4.00
CA ALA A 269 10.78 20.33 2.84
C ALA A 269 11.35 19.56 1.62
N GLN A 270 12.22 18.56 1.87
CA GLN A 270 12.71 17.69 0.82
C GLN A 270 11.61 16.74 0.34
N LEU A 271 10.78 16.21 1.25
CA LEU A 271 9.64 15.37 0.89
C LEU A 271 8.63 16.12 0.02
N GLU A 272 8.32 17.37 0.34
CA GLU A 272 7.46 18.23 -0.46
C GLU A 272 8.01 18.39 -1.89
N THR A 273 9.29 18.73 -2.00
CA THR A 273 9.98 18.85 -3.29
C THR A 273 9.89 17.57 -4.11
N ARG A 274 10.11 16.40 -3.48
CA ARG A 274 10.00 15.08 -4.12
C ARG A 274 8.57 14.80 -4.58
N LEU A 275 7.57 15.08 -3.75
CA LEU A 275 6.15 14.92 -4.12
C LEU A 275 5.78 15.76 -5.34
N HIS A 276 6.22 17.02 -5.40
CA HIS A 276 6.01 17.88 -6.57
C HIS A 276 6.69 17.32 -7.82
N ALA A 277 7.95 16.90 -7.72
CA ALA A 277 8.69 16.34 -8.85
C ALA A 277 8.03 15.06 -9.39
N ILE A 278 7.60 14.16 -8.49
CA ILE A 278 6.87 12.95 -8.87
C ILE A 278 5.55 13.30 -9.56
N PHE A 279 4.77 14.22 -8.99
CA PHE A 279 3.50 14.64 -9.57
C PHE A 279 3.68 15.22 -10.97
N GLN A 280 4.65 16.12 -11.15
CA GLN A 280 4.99 16.68 -12.46
C GLN A 280 5.42 15.60 -13.47
N ALA A 281 6.25 14.64 -13.06
CA ALA A 281 6.66 13.54 -13.92
C ALA A 281 5.48 12.67 -14.37
N LEU A 282 4.54 12.36 -13.46
CA LEU A 282 3.34 11.59 -13.79
C LEU A 282 2.34 12.37 -14.66
N GLN A 283 2.26 13.69 -14.51
CA GLN A 283 1.50 14.53 -15.43
C GLN A 283 2.11 14.52 -16.83
N GLN A 284 3.43 14.66 -16.93
CA GLN A 284 4.14 14.60 -18.23
C GLN A 284 4.01 13.21 -18.89
N GLU A 285 4.08 12.13 -18.10
CA GLU A 285 3.77 10.77 -18.56
C GLU A 285 2.35 10.71 -19.14
N THR A 286 1.36 11.21 -18.40
CA THR A 286 -0.05 11.23 -18.84
C THR A 286 -0.24 12.04 -20.13
N ASP A 287 0.36 13.23 -20.23
CA ASP A 287 0.28 14.06 -21.44
C ASP A 287 1.06 13.44 -22.62
N SER A 288 2.06 12.58 -22.35
CA SER A 288 2.74 11.82 -23.40
C SER A 288 1.83 10.78 -24.06
N TRP A 289 0.90 10.17 -23.32
CA TRP A 289 -0.07 9.20 -23.86
C TRP A 289 -0.98 9.82 -24.90
N ILE A 290 -1.36 11.07 -24.68
CA ILE A 290 -2.18 11.85 -25.60
C ILE A 290 -1.41 12.12 -26.90
N ARG A 291 -0.13 12.50 -26.80
CA ARG A 291 0.72 12.68 -27.98
C ARG A 291 0.94 11.36 -28.72
N GLN A 292 1.17 10.26 -28.00
CA GLN A 292 1.32 8.93 -28.57
C GLN A 292 0.03 8.43 -29.24
N SER A 293 -1.15 8.86 -28.77
CA SER A 293 -2.42 8.57 -29.44
C SER A 293 -2.58 9.29 -30.80
N ARG A 294 -1.68 10.21 -31.14
CA ARG A 294 -1.65 10.96 -32.40
C ARG A 294 -0.40 10.56 -33.21
N GLU A 295 -0.50 9.52 -34.04
CA GLU A 295 0.56 9.23 -35.02
C GLU A 295 0.30 9.97 -36.35
N GLY A 296 1.17 10.93 -36.68
CA GLY A 296 1.06 11.76 -37.88
C GLY A 296 0.39 13.10 -37.57
N ALA A 297 1.04 14.21 -37.95
CA ALA A 297 0.79 15.56 -37.45
C ALA A 297 -0.66 16.09 -37.55
N ASP A 298 -1.55 15.42 -38.29
CA ASP A 298 -2.91 15.89 -38.56
C ASP A 298 -3.98 14.78 -38.62
N GLN A 299 -3.67 13.52 -38.28
CA GLN A 299 -4.63 12.40 -38.38
C GLN A 299 -4.65 11.53 -37.12
N TRP A 300 -5.81 11.51 -36.47
CA TRP A 300 -6.21 10.45 -35.55
C TRP A 300 -6.27 9.17 -36.37
N THR A 301 -5.42 8.19 -36.11
CA THR A 301 -5.52 6.92 -36.84
C THR A 301 -6.81 6.21 -36.43
N GLU A 302 -7.90 6.49 -37.15
CA GLU A 302 -9.18 5.78 -37.08
C GLU A 302 -9.03 4.26 -37.32
N ALA A 303 -7.85 3.80 -37.76
CA ALA A 303 -7.64 2.45 -38.27
C ALA A 303 -6.60 1.58 -37.52
N SER A 304 -5.77 2.10 -36.59
CA SER A 304 -4.54 1.35 -36.18
C SER A 304 -4.49 0.77 -34.76
N SER A 305 -5.43 1.07 -33.86
CA SER A 305 -5.46 0.43 -32.53
C SER A 305 -6.85 -0.03 -32.12
N LEU A 306 -6.97 -1.31 -31.76
CA LEU A 306 -8.17 -1.92 -31.16
C LEU A 306 -8.69 -1.06 -29.99
N THR A 307 -7.79 -0.45 -29.21
CA THR A 307 -8.10 0.44 -28.10
C THR A 307 -8.89 1.67 -28.54
N TYR A 308 -8.50 2.30 -29.66
CA TYR A 308 -9.20 3.46 -30.21
C TYR A 308 -10.66 3.12 -30.55
N GLY A 309 -10.86 2.04 -31.32
CA GLY A 309 -12.20 1.60 -31.73
C GLY A 309 -13.08 1.25 -30.53
N ASN A 310 -12.51 0.59 -29.53
CA ASN A 310 -13.20 0.25 -28.29
C ASN A 310 -13.62 1.50 -27.50
N LEU A 311 -12.71 2.45 -27.29
CA LEU A 311 -13.00 3.68 -26.56
C LEU A 311 -14.06 4.53 -27.28
N LYS A 312 -13.95 4.69 -28.60
CA LYS A 312 -14.94 5.43 -29.41
C LYS A 312 -16.33 4.79 -29.32
N SER A 313 -16.40 3.46 -29.42
CA SER A 313 -17.66 2.72 -29.31
C SER A 313 -18.26 2.80 -27.91
N GLN A 314 -17.43 2.69 -26.86
CA GLN A 314 -17.87 2.85 -25.47
C GLN A 314 -18.40 4.25 -25.18
N PHE A 315 -17.71 5.29 -25.67
CA PHE A 315 -18.19 6.67 -25.55
C PHE A 315 -19.56 6.84 -26.20
N GLN A 316 -19.74 6.35 -27.44
CA GLN A 316 -21.01 6.43 -28.15
C GLN A 316 -22.13 5.71 -27.39
N GLN A 317 -21.88 4.50 -26.89
CA GLN A 317 -22.85 3.74 -26.10
C GLN A 317 -23.28 4.49 -24.83
N ILE A 318 -22.34 5.13 -24.12
CA ILE A 318 -22.63 5.91 -22.90
C ILE A 318 -23.47 7.15 -23.23
N VAL A 319 -23.13 7.86 -24.31
CA VAL A 319 -23.88 9.06 -24.73
C VAL A 319 -25.29 8.69 -25.21
N GLU A 320 -25.44 7.57 -25.93
CA GLU A 320 -26.72 7.11 -26.46
C GLU A 320 -27.63 6.48 -25.39
N SER A 321 -27.06 5.88 -24.34
CA SER A 321 -27.85 5.22 -23.29
C SER A 321 -28.72 6.18 -22.50
N LYS A 322 -28.34 7.46 -22.41
CA LYS A 322 -29.00 8.49 -21.57
C LYS A 322 -29.10 8.10 -20.09
N GLU A 323 -28.31 7.11 -19.65
CA GLU A 323 -28.37 6.57 -18.29
C GLU A 323 -27.98 7.62 -17.24
N PHE A 324 -27.24 8.65 -17.65
CA PHE A 324 -26.72 9.69 -16.78
C PHE A 324 -27.27 11.10 -17.07
N ASP A 325 -28.34 11.23 -17.87
CA ASP A 325 -28.94 12.53 -18.22
C ASP A 325 -29.23 13.37 -16.97
N GLY A 326 -28.71 14.61 -16.93
CA GLY A 326 -28.87 15.54 -15.82
C GLY A 326 -27.96 15.29 -14.60
N PHE A 327 -27.18 14.20 -14.59
CA PHE A 327 -26.23 13.86 -13.53
C PHE A 327 -24.78 13.86 -13.99
N MET A 328 -24.52 13.57 -15.26
CA MET A 328 -23.17 13.59 -15.82
C MET A 328 -23.21 13.93 -17.30
N ASP A 329 -22.44 14.95 -17.70
CA ASP A 329 -22.14 15.22 -19.10
C ASP A 329 -20.80 14.60 -19.46
N VAL A 330 -20.73 13.95 -20.63
CA VAL A 330 -19.54 13.29 -21.16
C VAL A 330 -19.23 13.86 -22.54
N ALA A 331 -18.02 14.35 -22.74
CA ALA A 331 -17.54 14.87 -24.02
C ALA A 331 -16.13 14.35 -24.30
N LEU A 332 -15.76 14.28 -25.58
CA LEU A 332 -14.38 14.03 -25.95
C LEU A 332 -13.57 15.33 -25.86
N GLY A 333 -12.36 15.21 -25.34
CA GLY A 333 -11.40 16.29 -25.21
C GLY A 333 -10.47 16.38 -26.41
N GLU A 334 -9.80 17.53 -26.53
CA GLU A 334 -8.70 17.75 -27.45
C GLU A 334 -8.95 17.36 -28.92
N GLY A 335 -10.06 17.82 -29.49
CA GLY A 335 -10.39 17.59 -30.91
C GLY A 335 -11.00 16.21 -31.16
N ASP A 336 -11.96 15.81 -30.32
CA ASP A 336 -12.67 14.53 -30.37
C ASP A 336 -11.76 13.30 -30.23
N ASN A 337 -10.71 13.42 -29.41
CA ASN A 337 -9.81 12.30 -29.11
C ASN A 337 -10.51 11.26 -28.22
N PRO A 338 -10.72 10.01 -28.66
CA PRO A 338 -11.31 8.97 -27.82
C PRO A 338 -10.45 8.56 -26.62
N PHE A 339 -9.18 8.97 -26.58
CA PHE A 339 -8.31 8.76 -25.42
C PHE A 339 -8.40 9.87 -24.37
N VAL A 340 -9.13 10.95 -24.62
CA VAL A 340 -9.28 12.07 -23.66
C VAL A 340 -10.75 12.36 -23.47
N TRP A 341 -11.28 12.13 -22.27
CA TRP A 341 -12.68 12.36 -21.96
C TRP A 341 -12.80 13.49 -20.94
N HIS A 342 -13.71 14.40 -21.18
CA HIS A 342 -14.13 15.43 -20.23
C HIS A 342 -15.48 15.04 -19.65
N LEU A 343 -15.49 14.86 -18.34
CA LEU A 343 -16.70 14.58 -17.57
C LEU A 343 -17.07 15.82 -16.75
N THR A 344 -18.35 16.19 -16.77
CA THR A 344 -18.92 17.12 -15.79
C THR A 344 -19.91 16.33 -14.96
N VAL A 345 -19.59 16.08 -13.70
CA VAL A 345 -20.45 15.37 -12.76
C VAL A 345 -21.19 16.38 -11.90
N PHE A 346 -22.51 16.26 -11.84
CA PHE A 346 -23.38 17.08 -11.00
C PHE A 346 -23.67 16.36 -9.70
N GLY A 347 -23.56 17.09 -8.60
CA GLY A 347 -23.89 16.60 -7.27
C GLY A 347 -25.35 16.22 -7.17
N ARG A 348 -25.61 15.01 -6.67
CA ARG A 348 -26.99 14.53 -6.52
C ARG A 348 -27.71 15.25 -5.36
N PRO A 349 -29.01 15.51 -5.49
CA PRO A 349 -29.82 16.04 -4.38
C PRO A 349 -29.71 15.18 -3.13
N ALA A 350 -29.80 15.82 -1.95
CA ALA A 350 -29.68 15.16 -0.65
C ALA A 350 -28.35 14.41 -0.42
N THR A 351 -27.28 14.86 -1.08
CA THR A 351 -25.91 14.40 -0.81
C THR A 351 -25.04 15.56 -0.34
N HIS A 352 -23.90 15.28 0.29
CA HIS A 352 -22.91 16.31 0.65
C HIS A 352 -22.35 17.08 -0.56
N TYR A 353 -22.66 16.62 -1.78
CA TYR A 353 -22.19 17.20 -3.02
C TYR A 353 -23.29 17.96 -3.76
N GLU A 354 -24.51 18.03 -3.24
CA GLU A 354 -25.65 18.73 -3.84
C GLU A 354 -25.26 20.14 -4.33
N GLU A 355 -25.74 20.51 -5.51
CA GLU A 355 -25.38 21.73 -6.27
C GLU A 355 -23.91 21.82 -6.72
N GLY A 356 -23.07 20.85 -6.38
CA GLY A 356 -21.68 20.77 -6.81
C GLY A 356 -21.54 20.43 -8.30
N VAL A 357 -20.57 21.07 -8.96
CA VAL A 357 -20.18 20.79 -10.35
C VAL A 357 -18.72 20.36 -10.39
N PHE A 358 -18.48 19.09 -10.73
CA PHE A 358 -17.14 18.50 -10.71
C PHE A 358 -16.70 18.21 -12.13
N ARG A 359 -15.72 18.98 -12.61
CA ARG A 359 -15.12 18.74 -13.93
C ARG A 359 -13.90 17.84 -13.80
N VAL A 360 -13.86 16.79 -14.59
CA VAL A 360 -12.85 15.74 -14.55
C VAL A 360 -12.36 15.48 -15.97
N ARG A 361 -11.04 15.36 -16.13
CA ARG A 361 -10.42 14.92 -17.39
C ARG A 361 -9.86 13.52 -17.18
N LEU A 362 -10.39 12.55 -17.93
CA LEU A 362 -9.85 11.19 -18.01
C LEU A 362 -8.94 11.07 -19.22
N VAL A 363 -7.75 10.53 -19.02
CA VAL A 363 -6.79 10.25 -20.08
C VAL A 363 -6.52 8.75 -20.09
N PHE A 364 -6.82 8.10 -21.21
CA PHE A 364 -6.63 6.66 -21.41
C PHE A 364 -5.26 6.38 -22.01
N HIS A 365 -4.62 5.32 -21.52
CA HIS A 365 -3.37 4.82 -22.09
C HIS A 365 -3.64 4.08 -23.42
N PRO A 366 -2.72 4.08 -24.40
CA PRO A 366 -2.83 3.28 -25.63
C PRO A 366 -3.07 1.77 -25.40
N GLU A 367 -2.59 1.23 -24.27
CA GLU A 367 -2.77 -0.17 -23.88
C GLU A 367 -3.97 -0.41 -22.94
N PHE A 368 -4.90 0.55 -22.82
CA PHE A 368 -6.13 0.33 -22.04
C PHE A 368 -6.88 -0.92 -22.56
N PRO A 369 -7.38 -1.82 -21.69
CA PRO A 369 -7.54 -1.68 -20.23
C PRO A 369 -6.38 -2.19 -19.36
N ALA A 370 -5.26 -2.63 -19.94
CA ALA A 370 -4.12 -3.14 -19.17
C ALA A 370 -3.49 -2.07 -18.26
N VAL A 371 -3.52 -0.81 -18.70
CA VAL A 371 -3.11 0.37 -17.92
C VAL A 371 -4.34 1.22 -17.61
N ARG A 372 -4.51 1.60 -16.34
CA ARG A 372 -5.67 2.37 -15.88
C ARG A 372 -5.63 3.82 -16.39
N PRO A 373 -6.81 4.41 -16.68
CA PRO A 373 -6.88 5.81 -17.05
C PRO A 373 -6.39 6.71 -15.91
N ARG A 374 -5.82 7.86 -16.28
CA ARG A 374 -5.39 8.90 -15.35
C ARG A 374 -6.45 9.97 -15.25
N VAL A 375 -6.78 10.30 -14.01
CA VAL A 375 -7.75 11.34 -13.67
C VAL A 375 -6.98 12.62 -13.40
N THR A 376 -7.23 13.65 -14.21
CA THR A 376 -6.61 14.96 -14.09
C THR A 376 -7.69 16.04 -14.02
N ARG A 377 -7.31 17.25 -13.59
CA ARG A 377 -8.18 18.41 -13.78
C ARG A 377 -8.17 18.78 -15.27
N PRO A 378 -9.31 19.20 -15.85
CA PRO A 378 -9.30 19.83 -17.16
C PRO A 378 -8.34 21.02 -17.13
N SER A 379 -7.60 21.23 -18.22
CA SER A 379 -6.84 22.45 -18.42
C SER A 379 -7.81 23.64 -18.36
N THR A 380 -7.56 24.56 -17.43
CA THR A 380 -8.22 25.87 -17.44
C THR A 380 -7.65 26.63 -18.64
N THR A 381 -8.38 26.61 -19.75
CA THR A 381 -8.23 27.59 -20.84
C THR A 381 -8.66 28.96 -20.38
#